data_AF-A0A7C7MLC8-F1
#
_entry.id   AF-A0A7C7MLC8-F1
#
_cell.length_a   1.000
_cell.length_b   1.000
_cell.length_c   1.000
_cell.angle_alpha   90.00
_cell.angle_beta   90.00
_cell.angle_gamma   90.00
#
_symmetry.space_group_name_H-M   'P 1'
#
loop_
_entity.id
_entity.type
_entity.pdbx_description
1 polymer ?
#
loop_
_entity_poly.entity_id
_entity_poly.type
_entity_poly.pdbx_seq_one_letter_code
_entity_poly.pdbx_strand_id
1 'polypeptide(L)' 'STDIDGIKHVYNDGSWFLVRISGTENVVRIYCESKQEEITELILNKVIKLIT' A
#
# COMPACT_ATOMS: atom_id res chain seq x y z
N SER A 1 4.00 6.29 -20.59
CA SER A 1 4.80 6.10 -19.37
C SER A 1 3.91 5.43 -18.34
N THR A 2 3.92 4.10 -18.30
CA THR A 2 3.17 3.34 -17.29
C THR A 2 4.13 2.92 -16.18
N ASP A 3 5.00 3.84 -15.76
CA ASP A 3 5.94 3.57 -14.69
C ASP A 3 5.13 3.53 -13.39
N ILE A 4 5.09 2.34 -12.78
CA ILE A 4 4.47 2.15 -11.48
C ILE A 4 5.37 2.90 -10.49
N ASP A 5 4.95 4.09 -10.09
CA ASP A 5 5.56 4.83 -8.99
C ASP A 5 5.20 4.09 -7.70
N GLY A 6 6.17 3.32 -7.19
CA GLY A 6 6.03 2.49 -6.01
C GLY A 6 5.74 1.02 -6.29
N ILE A 7 5.26 0.31 -5.26
CA ILE A 7 4.88 -1.11 -5.35
C ILE A 7 3.37 -1.20 -5.14
N LYS A 8 2.64 -1.58 -6.19
CA LYS A 8 1.22 -1.90 -6.11
C LYS A 8 1.02 -3.41 -6.09
N HIS A 9 0.24 -3.91 -5.14
CA HIS A 9 -0.24 -5.28 -5.12
C HIS A 9 -1.77 -5.30 -5.19
N VAL A 10 -2.32 -6.20 -6.00
CA VAL A 10 -3.76 -6.40 -6.16
C VAL A 10 -4.07 -7.86 -5.84
N TYR A 11 -4.96 -8.07 -4.89
CA TYR A 11 -5.43 -9.39 -4.47
C TYR A 11 -6.55 -9.88 -5.40
N ASN A 12 -6.78 -11.20 -5.40
CA ASN A 12 -7.80 -11.83 -6.27
C ASN A 12 -9.23 -11.34 -6.01
N ASP A 13 -9.50 -10.85 -4.80
CA ASP A 13 -10.82 -10.32 -4.41
C ASP A 13 -11.03 -8.86 -4.83
N GLY A 14 -10.03 -8.23 -5.46
CA GLY A 14 -10.03 -6.83 -5.89
C GLY A 14 -9.43 -5.87 -4.86
N SER A 15 -9.14 -6.32 -3.64
CA SER A 15 -8.44 -5.50 -2.65
C SER A 15 -7.03 -5.15 -3.15
N TRP A 16 -6.46 -4.05 -2.69
CA TRP A 16 -5.12 -3.64 -3.12
C TRP A 16 -4.41 -2.78 -2.09
N PHE A 17 -3.08 -2.75 -2.17
CA PHE A 17 -2.25 -1.75 -1.50
C PHE A 17 -1.21 -1.17 -2.44
N LEU A 18 -0.75 0.05 -2.13
CA LEU A 18 0.30 0.76 -2.85
C LEU A 18 1.25 1.41 -1.84
N VAL A 19 2.54 1.10 -1.96
CA VAL A 19 3.61 1.75 -1.19
C VAL A 19 4.39 2.68 -2.12
N ARG A 20 4.53 3.95 -1.73
CA ARG A 20 5.28 4.97 -2.47
C ARG A 20 6.27 5.69 -1.59
N ILE A 21 7.52 5.78 -2.05
CA ILE A 21 8.55 6.59 -1.40
C ILE A 21 8.45 7.98 -2.01
N SER A 22 8.35 9.02 -1.17
CA SER A 22 8.34 10.39 -1.67
C SER A 22 9.73 10.76 -2.20
N GLY A 23 9.80 11.33 -3.40
CA GLY A 23 11.07 11.78 -3.99
C GLY A 23 11.57 13.13 -3.44
N THR A 24 10.70 13.89 -2.78
CA THR A 24 10.99 15.27 -2.32
C THR A 24 10.85 15.46 -0.82
N GLU A 25 10.26 14.50 -0.12
CA GLU A 25 10.05 14.55 1.33
C GLU A 25 10.57 13.25 1.95
N ASN A 26 11.04 13.30 3.20
CA ASN A 26 11.47 12.10 3.92
C ASN A 26 10.26 11.34 4.50
N VAL A 27 9.37 10.86 3.62
CA VAL A 27 8.16 10.13 3.99
C VAL A 27 7.89 8.96 3.04
N VAL A 28 7.30 7.89 3.59
CA VAL A 28 6.72 6.77 2.82
C VAL A 28 5.20 6.86 2.93
N ARG A 29 4.50 6.79 1.80
CA ARG A 29 3.04 6.78 1.72
C ARG A 29 2.55 5.37 1.45
N ILE A 30 1.54 4.95 2.20
CA ILE A 30 0.87 3.67 2.03
C ILE A 30 -0.61 3.93 1.79
N TYR A 31 -1.15 3.38 0.71
CA TYR A 31 -2.57 3.39 0.40
C TYR A 31 -3.08 1.97 0.40
N CYS A 32 -4.30 1.75 0.89
CA CYS A 32 -4.93 0.44 0.92
C CYS A 32 -6.44 0.60 0.71
N GLU A 33 -7.03 -0.32 -0.05
CA GLU A 33 -8.47 -0.44 -0.21
C GLU A 33 -8.84 -1.92 -0.14
N SER A 34 -9.88 -2.23 0.61
CA SER A 34 -10.42 -3.58 0.70
C SER A 34 -11.91 -3.55 0.98
N LYS A 35 -12.55 -4.73 1.00
CA LYS A 35 -14.00 -4.86 1.17
C LYS A 35 -14.50 -4.54 2.58
N GLN A 36 -13.62 -4.54 3.57
CA GLN A 36 -13.97 -4.36 4.98
C GLN A 36 -12.90 -3.51 5.68
N GLU A 37 -13.31 -2.69 6.64
CA GLU A 37 -12.39 -1.81 7.37
C GLU A 37 -11.34 -2.61 8.12
N GLU A 38 -11.74 -3.72 8.77
CA GLU A 38 -10.83 -4.58 9.54
C GLU A 38 -9.76 -5.23 8.65
N ILE A 39 -10.10 -5.55 7.40
CA ILE A 39 -9.14 -6.09 6.43
C ILE A 39 -8.17 -4.99 5.98
N THR A 40 -8.65 -3.76 5.79
CA THR A 40 -7.80 -2.61 5.44
C THR A 40 -6.77 -2.36 6.54
N GLU A 41 -7.20 -2.34 7.80
CA GLU A 41 -6.30 -2.18 8.95
C GLU A 41 -5.29 -3.32 9.05
N LEU A 42 -5.72 -4.57 8.84
CA LEU A 42 -4.84 -5.73 8.86
C LEU A 42 -3.76 -5.64 7.78
N ILE A 43 -4.12 -5.24 6.56
CA ILE A 43 -3.18 -5.07 5.44
C ILE A 43 -2.21 -3.94 5.75
N LEU A 44 -2.70 -2.76 6.17
CA LEU A 44 -1.86 -1.62 6.51
C LEU A 44 -0.83 -1.97 7.59
N ASN A 45 -1.26 -2.59 8.69
CA ASN A 45 -0.37 -2.98 9.78
C ASN A 45 0.72 -3.98 9.32
N LYS A 46 0.36 -4.94 8.46
CA LYS A 46 1.34 -5.87 7.89
C LYS A 46 2.35 -5.15 6.99
N VAL A 47 1.88 -4.26 6.12
CA VAL A 47 2.75 -3.52 5.20
C VAL A 47 3.69 -2.61 5.97
N ILE A 48 3.20 -1.88 6.98
CA ILE A 48 4.03 -1.04 7.86
C ILE A 48 5.13 -1.89 8.50
N LYS A 49 4.78 -3.03 9.10
CA LYS A 49 5.74 -3.93 9.75
C LYS A 49 6.80 -4.52 8.80
N LEU A 50 6.52 -4.62 7.50
CA LEU A 50 7.48 -5.12 6.52
C LEU A 50 8.54 -4.08 6.13
N ILE A 51 8.25 -2.79 6.32
CA ILE A 51 9.12 -1.68 5.90
C ILE A 51 9.75 -0.92 7.08
N THR A 52 9.41 -1.30 8.31
CA THR A 52 9.99 -0.79 9.57
C THR A 52 10.77 -1.90 10.27
#